data_AF-A0A258L8R8-F1
#
_entry.id   AF-A0A258L8R8-F1
#
_cell.length_a   1.000
_cell.length_b   1.000
_cell.length_c   1.000
_cell.angle_alpha   90.00
_cell.angle_beta   90.00
_cell.angle_gamma   90.00
#
_symmetry.space_group_name_H-M   'P 1'
#
loop_
_entity.id
_entity.type
_entity.pdbx_description
1 polymer ?
#
loop_
_entity_poly.entity_id
_entity_poly.type
_entity_poly.pdbx_seq_one_letter_code
_entity_poly.pdbx_strand_id
1 'polypeptide(L)'
;MKPQTLASNIQAMQRANQAGFSLSELMVATVLSMLVILALTALFMNVNRTNAELAKTSSQIENGRFALQILQDDVAHAGFWGEYVPEFDNLTSKASPEGDPLLMPATPRAVPNPCMPYSDWADADKHNLIGIPVQVYRETSPSGTACLTDFSTDRKEGTDLLVVRHAETCVAGSGGNCDDVVAGNLYFQASRTYNNYCLAPLVAEIKP
;
A
#
# COMPACT_ATOMS: atom_id res chain seq x y z
N MET A 1 -79.51 -69.85 -17.32
CA MET A 1 -78.93 -69.02 -18.39
C MET A 1 -77.88 -68.09 -17.79
N LYS A 2 -76.60 -68.29 -18.13
CA LYS A 2 -75.45 -67.35 -18.04
C LYS A 2 -75.48 -66.45 -19.31
N PRO A 3 -74.71 -65.35 -19.52
CA PRO A 3 -73.43 -64.94 -18.89
C PRO A 3 -73.21 -63.40 -18.67
N GLN A 4 -72.32 -62.98 -17.76
CA GLN A 4 -71.01 -62.31 -17.99
C GLN A 4 -70.97 -61.28 -19.12
N THR A 5 -70.72 -60.00 -18.81
CA THR A 5 -70.10 -58.98 -19.70
C THR A 5 -70.06 -57.64 -18.96
N LEU A 6 -68.92 -57.25 -18.40
CA LEU A 6 -68.63 -55.85 -18.02
C LEU A 6 -67.17 -55.66 -17.54
N ALA A 7 -66.43 -56.74 -17.27
CA ALA A 7 -65.04 -56.67 -16.81
C ALA A 7 -63.98 -56.78 -17.93
N SER A 8 -64.33 -56.62 -19.22
CA SER A 8 -63.36 -56.73 -20.32
C SER A 8 -62.82 -55.39 -20.84
N ASN A 9 -63.33 -54.25 -20.38
CA ASN A 9 -63.03 -52.94 -21.00
C ASN A 9 -61.93 -52.12 -20.32
N ILE A 10 -61.24 -52.64 -19.29
CA ILE A 10 -60.13 -51.93 -18.62
C ILE A 10 -58.75 -52.39 -19.11
N GLN A 11 -58.64 -53.54 -19.79
CA GLN A 11 -57.34 -54.06 -20.25
C GLN A 11 -56.82 -53.43 -21.56
N ALA A 12 -57.59 -52.53 -22.19
CA ALA A 12 -57.21 -51.88 -23.45
C ALA A 12 -56.59 -50.47 -23.25
N MET A 13 -56.31 -50.05 -22.02
CA MET A 13 -55.48 -48.86 -21.81
C MET A 13 -54.00 -49.22 -21.85
N GLN A 14 -53.37 -48.85 -22.97
CA GLN A 14 -51.96 -48.48 -23.08
C GLN A 14 -50.93 -49.62 -23.05
N ARG A 15 -51.01 -50.54 -24.02
CA ARG A 15 -49.75 -50.94 -24.68
C ARG A 15 -49.39 -49.80 -25.63
N ALA A 16 -48.75 -48.76 -25.11
CA ALA A 16 -48.07 -47.80 -25.95
C ALA A 16 -47.06 -48.59 -26.78
N ASN A 17 -47.30 -48.71 -28.08
CA ASN A 17 -46.31 -49.24 -29.01
C ASN A 17 -45.06 -48.38 -28.85
N GLN A 18 -44.01 -48.94 -28.27
CA GLN A 18 -42.69 -48.31 -28.28
C GLN A 18 -42.21 -48.37 -29.73
N ALA A 19 -42.45 -47.30 -30.48
CA ALA A 19 -41.76 -47.05 -31.73
C ALA A 19 -40.30 -46.72 -31.39
N GLY A 20 -39.36 -47.52 -31.89
CA GLY A 20 -37.93 -47.20 -31.76
C GLY A 20 -37.59 -45.93 -32.55
N PHE A 21 -36.56 -45.22 -32.10
CA PHE A 21 -36.07 -44.01 -32.78
C PHE A 21 -35.50 -44.33 -34.16
N SER A 22 -35.75 -43.45 -35.13
CA SER A 22 -35.12 -43.52 -36.44
C SER A 22 -33.65 -43.07 -36.38
N LEU A 23 -32.80 -43.60 -37.27
CA LEU A 23 -31.38 -43.22 -37.34
C LEU A 23 -31.20 -41.71 -37.62
N SER A 24 -32.11 -41.13 -38.41
CA SER A 24 -32.15 -39.69 -38.67
C SER A 24 -32.53 -38.85 -37.45
N GLU A 25 -33.44 -39.32 -36.58
CA GLU A 25 -33.74 -38.61 -35.32
C GLU A 25 -32.54 -38.58 -34.39
N LEU A 26 -31.78 -39.67 -34.29
CA LEU A 26 -30.61 -39.74 -33.41
C LEU A 26 -29.46 -38.84 -33.93
N MET A 27 -29.27 -38.77 -35.25
CA MET A 27 -28.32 -37.84 -35.86
C MET A 27 -28.70 -36.37 -35.58
N VAL A 28 -29.97 -36.01 -35.77
CA VAL A 28 -30.43 -34.64 -35.51
C VAL A 28 -30.34 -34.30 -34.01
N ALA A 29 -30.76 -35.19 -33.12
CA ALA A 29 -30.72 -34.98 -31.68
C ALA A 29 -29.30 -34.77 -31.13
N THR A 30 -28.33 -35.55 -31.61
CA THR A 30 -26.92 -35.42 -31.21
C THR A 30 -26.29 -34.12 -31.70
N VAL A 31 -26.57 -33.71 -32.95
CA VAL A 31 -26.11 -32.42 -33.49
C VAL A 31 -26.68 -31.25 -32.69
N LEU A 32 -27.99 -31.27 -32.39
CA LEU A 32 -28.62 -30.23 -31.59
C LEU A 32 -28.04 -30.16 -30.18
N SER A 33 -27.81 -31.31 -29.54
CA SER A 33 -27.19 -31.38 -28.21
C SER A 33 -25.77 -30.80 -28.23
N MET A 34 -24.99 -31.11 -29.27
CA MET A 34 -23.63 -30.60 -29.44
C MET A 34 -23.62 -29.07 -29.62
N LEU A 35 -24.54 -28.52 -30.41
CA LEU A 35 -24.67 -27.07 -30.61
C LEU A 35 -25.02 -26.35 -29.30
N VAL A 36 -25.94 -26.91 -28.50
CA VAL A 36 -26.33 -26.35 -27.20
C VAL A 36 -25.16 -26.35 -26.22
N ILE A 37 -24.42 -27.46 -26.09
CA ILE A 37 -23.26 -27.56 -25.20
C ILE A 37 -22.18 -26.55 -25.62
N LEU A 38 -21.93 -26.41 -26.92
CA LEU A 38 -20.95 -25.46 -27.44
C LEU A 38 -21.34 -24.02 -27.09
N ALA A 39 -22.61 -23.66 -27.29
CA ALA A 39 -23.12 -22.33 -26.93
C ALA A 39 -22.99 -22.03 -25.43
N LEU A 40 -23.36 -22.99 -24.57
CA LEU A 40 -23.25 -22.84 -23.11
C LEU A 40 -21.81 -22.73 -22.65
N THR A 41 -20.90 -23.51 -23.24
CA THR A 41 -19.48 -23.49 -22.88
C THR A 41 -18.85 -22.15 -23.30
N ALA A 42 -19.18 -21.65 -24.49
CA ALA A 42 -18.74 -20.32 -24.94
C ALA A 42 -19.24 -19.21 -24.01
N LEU A 43 -20.51 -19.27 -23.60
CA LEU A 43 -21.07 -18.33 -22.63
C LEU A 43 -20.35 -18.41 -21.28
N PHE A 44 -20.15 -19.62 -20.75
CA PHE A 44 -19.46 -19.84 -19.48
C PHE A 44 -18.02 -19.31 -19.50
N MET A 45 -17.28 -19.55 -20.58
CA MET A 45 -15.94 -18.99 -20.77
C MET A 45 -15.95 -17.46 -20.73
N ASN A 46 -16.92 -16.84 -21.40
CA ASN A 46 -17.05 -15.38 -21.42
C ASN A 46 -17.40 -14.81 -20.03
N VAL A 47 -18.33 -15.45 -19.32
CA VAL A 47 -18.70 -15.09 -17.95
C VAL A 47 -17.50 -15.21 -17.01
N ASN A 48 -16.74 -16.31 -17.09
CA ASN A 48 -15.56 -16.50 -16.26
C ASN A 48 -14.47 -15.46 -16.52
N ARG A 49 -14.21 -15.15 -17.80
CA ARG A 49 -13.25 -14.10 -18.16
C ARG A 49 -13.69 -12.75 -17.60
N THR A 50 -14.96 -12.42 -17.74
CA THR A 50 -15.55 -11.17 -17.20
C THR A 50 -15.41 -11.10 -15.68
N ASN A 51 -15.73 -12.19 -14.99
CA ASN A 51 -15.59 -12.27 -13.54
C ASN A 51 -14.13 -12.15 -13.09
N ALA A 52 -13.18 -12.74 -13.83
CA ALA A 52 -11.76 -12.65 -13.52
C ALA A 52 -11.23 -11.21 -13.69
N GLU A 53 -11.61 -10.52 -14.76
CA GLU A 53 -11.24 -9.10 -14.95
C GLU A 53 -11.88 -8.20 -13.90
N LEU A 54 -13.13 -8.47 -13.51
CA LEU A 54 -13.79 -7.74 -12.43
C LEU A 54 -13.08 -7.94 -11.09
N ALA A 55 -12.72 -9.19 -10.76
CA ALA A 55 -11.98 -9.49 -9.53
C ALA A 55 -10.60 -8.82 -9.51
N LYS A 56 -9.87 -8.85 -10.63
CA LYS A 56 -8.58 -8.16 -10.78
C LYS A 56 -8.72 -6.65 -10.60
N THR A 57 -9.72 -6.04 -11.23
CA THR A 57 -9.98 -4.60 -11.13
C THR A 57 -10.37 -4.22 -9.69
N SER A 58 -11.23 -5.03 -9.05
CA SER A 58 -11.62 -4.83 -7.65
C SER A 58 -10.42 -4.87 -6.70
N SER A 59 -9.54 -5.86 -6.88
CA SER A 59 -8.29 -5.95 -6.11
C SER A 59 -7.37 -4.75 -6.34
N GLN A 60 -7.24 -4.27 -7.58
CA GLN A 60 -6.45 -3.06 -7.86
C GLN A 60 -7.02 -1.81 -7.21
N ILE A 61 -8.34 -1.64 -7.21
CA ILE A 61 -9.01 -0.51 -6.56
C ILE A 61 -8.77 -0.55 -5.05
N GLU A 62 -8.93 -1.71 -4.43
CA GLU A 62 -8.74 -1.85 -2.98
C GLU A 62 -7.28 -1.63 -2.57
N ASN A 63 -6.32 -2.21 -3.31
CA ASN A 63 -4.90 -1.97 -3.08
C ASN A 63 -4.54 -0.49 -3.27
N GLY A 64 -5.12 0.17 -4.28
CA GLY A 64 -4.92 1.60 -4.52
C GLY A 64 -5.48 2.45 -3.37
N ARG A 65 -6.68 2.13 -2.88
CA ARG A 65 -7.31 2.81 -1.74
C ARG A 65 -6.47 2.65 -0.47
N PHE A 66 -5.98 1.44 -0.21
CA PHE A 66 -5.13 1.16 0.94
C PHE A 66 -3.79 1.90 0.86
N ALA A 67 -3.13 1.87 -0.31
CA ALA A 67 -1.89 2.60 -0.53
C ALA A 67 -2.08 4.12 -0.33
N LEU A 68 -3.17 4.70 -0.85
CA LEU A 68 -3.47 6.11 -0.66
C LEU A 68 -3.77 6.46 0.80
N GLN A 69 -4.42 5.57 1.54
CA GLN A 69 -4.70 5.79 2.96
C GLN A 69 -3.40 5.84 3.78
N ILE A 70 -2.46 4.94 3.52
CA ILE A 70 -1.14 4.96 4.15
C ILE A 70 -0.39 6.25 3.78
N LEU A 71 -0.33 6.57 2.48
CA LEU A 71 0.34 7.78 2.01
C LEU A 71 -0.27 9.06 2.61
N GLN A 72 -1.59 9.10 2.77
CA GLN A 72 -2.27 10.22 3.41
C GLN A 72 -1.87 10.36 4.88
N ASP A 73 -1.79 9.25 5.61
CA ASP A 73 -1.38 9.24 7.01
C ASP A 73 0.06 9.74 7.17
N ASP A 74 0.98 9.23 6.35
CA ASP A 74 2.39 9.64 6.36
C ASP A 74 2.56 11.13 6.02
N VAL A 75 1.89 11.61 4.97
CA VAL A 75 1.99 13.01 4.53
C VAL A 75 1.29 13.95 5.51
N ALA A 76 0.19 13.55 6.13
CA ALA A 76 -0.51 14.37 7.12
C ALA A 76 0.30 14.60 8.40
N HIS A 77 1.15 13.63 8.78
CA HIS A 77 2.04 13.73 9.94
C HIS A 77 3.46 14.21 9.57
N ALA A 78 3.75 14.40 8.29
CA ALA A 78 5.06 14.84 7.86
C ALA A 78 5.41 16.23 8.45
N GLY A 79 6.58 16.33 9.08
CA GLY A 79 7.04 17.56 9.73
C GLY A 79 6.50 17.78 11.13
N PHE A 80 5.65 16.88 11.64
CA PHE A 80 5.24 16.91 13.02
C PHE A 80 6.29 16.26 13.93
N TRP A 81 6.95 17.07 14.75
CA TRP A 81 8.01 16.65 15.67
C TRP A 81 7.59 16.71 17.15
N GLY A 82 6.29 16.58 17.43
CA GLY A 82 5.74 16.66 18.78
C GLY A 82 5.74 18.09 19.32
N GLU A 83 6.37 18.30 20.49
CA GLU A 83 6.52 19.62 21.11
C GLU A 83 7.67 20.46 20.49
N TYR A 84 8.50 19.86 19.64
CA TYR A 84 9.55 20.59 18.94
C TYR A 84 8.98 21.41 17.79
N VAL A 85 9.08 22.74 17.91
CA VAL A 85 8.83 23.67 16.80
C VAL A 85 10.19 24.21 16.35
N PRO A 86 10.63 23.89 15.12
CA PRO A 86 11.84 24.48 14.57
C PRO A 86 11.72 26.02 14.51
N GLU A 87 12.82 26.74 14.71
CA GLU A 87 12.79 28.21 14.80
C GLU A 87 12.22 28.88 13.54
N PHE A 88 12.38 28.27 12.37
CA PHE A 88 11.79 28.77 11.12
C PHE A 88 10.25 28.65 11.07
N ASP A 89 9.64 27.79 11.88
CA ASP A 89 8.19 27.60 12.02
C ASP A 89 7.66 28.22 13.34
N ASN A 90 8.55 28.86 14.11
CA ASN A 90 8.20 29.51 15.37
C ASN A 90 7.63 30.91 15.12
N LEU A 91 6.30 31.02 15.09
CA LEU A 91 5.58 32.30 14.90
C LEU A 91 5.78 33.32 16.04
N THR A 92 6.35 32.90 17.18
CA THR A 92 6.67 33.81 18.30
C THR A 92 8.10 34.35 18.22
N SER A 93 8.92 33.81 17.32
CA SER A 93 10.27 34.30 17.09
C SER A 93 10.23 35.72 16.50
N LYS A 94 11.12 36.58 16.99
CA LYS A 94 11.33 37.94 16.45
C LYS A 94 12.48 38.01 15.46
N ALA A 95 13.06 36.87 15.10
CA ALA A 95 14.10 36.78 14.09
C ALA A 95 13.48 37.06 12.72
N SER A 96 14.03 38.03 11.99
CA SER A 96 13.61 38.30 10.61
C SER A 96 14.11 37.16 9.71
N PRO A 97 13.28 36.58 8.82
CA PRO A 97 13.68 35.50 7.91
C PRO A 97 14.86 35.86 6.98
N GLU A 98 15.16 37.15 6.80
CA GLU A 98 16.13 37.65 5.82
C GLU A 98 17.36 38.33 6.44
N GLY A 99 17.40 38.48 7.77
CA GLY A 99 18.43 39.26 8.45
C GLY A 99 19.48 38.39 9.15
N ASP A 100 20.59 38.13 8.45
CA ASP A 100 21.83 37.49 8.93
C ASP A 100 21.87 35.93 8.92
N PRO A 101 22.63 35.31 7.99
CA PRO A 101 22.96 33.88 7.96
C PRO A 101 23.55 33.30 9.25
N LEU A 102 24.13 34.13 10.12
CA LEU A 102 24.72 33.73 11.39
C LEU A 102 23.73 33.78 12.57
N LEU A 103 22.59 34.45 12.41
CA LEU A 103 21.57 34.59 13.46
C LEU A 103 20.37 33.63 13.28
N MET A 104 20.21 33.02 12.10
CA MET A 104 19.18 32.00 11.87
C MET A 104 19.71 30.78 11.09
N PRO A 105 20.49 29.89 11.74
CA PRO A 105 21.01 28.67 11.13
C PRO A 105 19.94 27.59 10.82
N ALA A 106 18.68 27.84 11.18
CA ALA A 106 17.63 26.82 11.17
C ALA A 106 16.78 26.75 9.88
N THR A 107 16.76 27.79 9.03
CA THR A 107 15.98 27.71 7.78
C THR A 107 16.64 26.73 6.81
N PRO A 108 15.89 25.80 6.20
CA PRO A 108 16.49 24.90 5.22
C PRO A 108 16.97 25.65 3.98
N ARG A 109 18.26 25.53 3.63
CA ARG A 109 18.88 26.24 2.48
C ARG A 109 19.37 25.33 1.37
N ALA A 110 19.33 24.02 1.62
CA ALA A 110 19.66 22.99 0.66
C ALA A 110 18.70 21.81 0.86
N VAL A 111 18.64 20.92 -0.13
CA VAL A 111 17.90 19.65 -0.05
C VAL A 111 18.94 18.52 -0.06
N PRO A 112 19.44 18.09 1.11
CA PRO A 112 20.43 17.03 1.19
C PRO A 112 19.82 15.67 0.82
N ASN A 113 20.67 14.71 0.46
CA ASN A 113 20.26 13.34 0.22
C ASN A 113 19.81 12.68 1.55
N PRO A 114 18.56 12.20 1.65
CA PRO A 114 18.01 11.65 2.89
C PRO A 114 18.61 10.28 3.26
N CYS A 115 19.17 9.57 2.28
CA CYS A 115 19.74 8.23 2.44
C CYS A 115 21.23 8.25 2.81
N MET A 116 21.82 9.43 2.98
CA MET A 116 23.18 9.57 3.48
C MET A 116 23.26 9.14 4.95
N PRO A 117 24.25 8.33 5.37
CA PRO A 117 24.43 7.97 6.77
C PRO A 117 24.65 9.21 7.63
N TYR A 118 24.12 9.19 8.87
CA TYR A 118 24.21 10.32 9.79
C TYR A 118 25.66 10.76 10.07
N SER A 119 26.61 9.81 10.02
CA SER A 119 28.05 10.10 10.14
C SER A 119 28.57 11.12 9.14
N ASP A 120 27.92 11.23 7.98
CA ASP A 120 28.37 12.06 6.86
C ASP A 120 27.59 13.39 6.78
N TRP A 121 26.62 13.60 7.68
CA TRP A 121 25.81 14.82 7.69
C TRP A 121 26.62 15.99 8.23
N ALA A 122 26.69 17.08 7.45
CA ALA A 122 27.15 18.36 7.96
C ALA A 122 26.12 18.95 8.93
N ASP A 123 26.53 19.93 9.74
CA ASP A 123 25.60 20.59 10.69
C ASP A 123 24.41 21.25 9.97
N ALA A 124 24.61 21.75 8.75
CA ALA A 124 23.53 22.25 7.92
C ALA A 124 22.54 21.15 7.50
N ASP A 125 23.01 19.93 7.23
CA ASP A 125 22.16 18.82 6.78
C ASP A 125 21.22 18.36 7.89
N LYS A 126 21.69 18.39 9.15
CA LYS A 126 20.87 18.10 10.34
C LYS A 126 19.65 19.02 10.41
N HIS A 127 19.84 20.32 10.18
CA HIS A 127 18.74 21.28 10.17
C HIS A 127 17.86 21.16 8.92
N ASN A 128 18.47 21.02 7.74
CA ASN A 128 17.75 20.89 6.47
C ASN A 128 16.82 19.67 6.46
N LEU A 129 17.28 18.51 6.94
CA LEU A 129 16.51 17.26 6.87
C LEU A 129 15.40 17.15 7.91
N ILE A 130 15.50 17.88 9.03
CA ILE A 130 14.40 18.02 9.99
C ILE A 130 13.35 19.01 9.47
N GLY A 131 13.79 20.07 8.80
CA GLY A 131 12.88 21.07 8.24
C GLY A 131 12.27 20.72 6.88
N ILE A 132 12.79 19.71 6.20
CA ILE A 132 12.26 19.18 4.93
C ILE A 132 11.80 17.74 5.17
N PRO A 133 10.57 17.54 5.71
CA PRO A 133 10.08 16.21 6.06
C PRO A 133 9.64 15.39 4.85
N VAL A 134 9.37 16.04 3.71
CA VAL A 134 8.94 15.41 2.47
C VAL A 134 9.87 15.80 1.33
N GLN A 135 10.38 14.81 0.61
CA GLN A 135 11.24 15.01 -0.55
C GLN A 135 10.73 14.17 -1.72
N VAL A 136 10.81 14.71 -2.95
CA VAL A 136 10.32 14.06 -4.16
C VAL A 136 11.46 13.93 -5.16
N TYR A 137 11.60 12.74 -5.74
CA TYR A 137 12.63 12.41 -6.73
C TYR A 137 11.98 11.86 -7.99
N ARG A 138 12.30 12.45 -9.15
CA ARG A 138 11.77 12.03 -10.45
C ARG A 138 12.76 11.27 -11.31
N GLU A 139 14.04 11.61 -11.29
CA GLU A 139 15.02 10.99 -12.20
C GLU A 139 16.09 10.24 -11.43
N THR A 140 16.73 10.91 -10.47
CA THR A 140 17.77 10.34 -9.61
C THR A 140 17.19 9.96 -8.26
N SER A 141 17.09 8.66 -7.97
CA SER A 141 16.72 8.18 -6.63
C SER A 141 17.80 8.57 -5.61
N PRO A 142 17.43 8.88 -4.36
CA PRO A 142 18.40 9.02 -3.28
C PRO A 142 19.03 7.66 -3.00
N SER A 143 20.33 7.66 -2.70
CA SER A 143 21.12 6.46 -2.49
C SER A 143 21.98 6.58 -1.24
N GLY A 144 22.22 5.46 -0.55
CA GLY A 144 23.09 5.40 0.61
C GLY A 144 22.59 4.41 1.64
N THR A 145 23.39 4.15 2.67
CA THR A 145 23.16 3.06 3.63
C THR A 145 22.15 3.41 4.73
N ALA A 146 21.69 4.66 4.83
CA ALA A 146 20.68 5.04 5.82
C ALA A 146 19.24 4.73 5.39
N CYS A 147 19.00 4.43 4.11
CA CYS A 147 17.71 3.95 3.64
C CYS A 147 17.70 2.42 3.65
N LEU A 148 16.60 1.83 4.14
CA LEU A 148 16.47 0.38 4.33
C LEU A 148 16.51 -0.39 3.00
N THR A 149 16.09 0.25 1.91
CA THR A 149 16.06 -0.31 0.57
C THR A 149 16.89 0.55 -0.40
N ASP A 150 17.50 -0.11 -1.38
CA ASP A 150 18.08 0.59 -2.51
C ASP A 150 16.95 1.00 -3.47
N PHE A 151 16.51 2.26 -3.35
CA PHE A 151 15.48 2.82 -4.22
C PHE A 151 15.85 2.82 -5.70
N SER A 152 17.11 2.55 -6.06
CA SER A 152 17.51 2.42 -7.47
C SER A 152 17.14 1.06 -8.08
N THR A 153 17.01 0.00 -7.27
CA THR A 153 16.68 -1.35 -7.77
C THR A 153 15.18 -1.62 -7.81
N ASP A 154 14.43 -1.08 -6.85
CA ASP A 154 13.00 -1.39 -6.69
C ASP A 154 12.09 -0.43 -7.46
N ARG A 155 12.62 0.74 -7.85
CA ARG A 155 11.86 1.75 -8.57
C ARG A 155 11.62 1.33 -10.02
N LYS A 156 10.39 1.48 -10.48
CA LYS A 156 10.02 1.28 -11.88
C LYS A 156 10.33 2.53 -12.70
N GLU A 157 10.72 2.33 -13.96
CA GLU A 157 10.88 3.44 -14.90
C GLU A 157 9.55 4.19 -15.08
N GLY A 158 9.62 5.52 -15.14
CA GLY A 158 8.44 6.39 -15.26
C GLY A 158 7.66 6.61 -13.96
N THR A 159 8.14 6.14 -12.80
CA THR A 159 7.55 6.47 -11.49
C THR A 159 8.38 7.49 -10.73
N ASP A 160 7.70 8.40 -10.04
CA ASP A 160 8.29 9.31 -9.06
C ASP A 160 8.46 8.59 -7.70
N LEU A 161 9.45 9.00 -6.91
CA LEU A 161 9.68 8.53 -5.54
C LEU A 161 9.34 9.66 -4.57
N LEU A 162 8.50 9.35 -3.58
CA LEU A 162 8.18 10.23 -2.47
C LEU A 162 8.85 9.67 -1.21
N VAL A 163 9.70 10.47 -0.57
CA VAL A 163 10.36 10.14 0.69
C VAL A 163 9.73 10.99 1.78
N VAL A 164 9.13 10.33 2.77
CA VAL A 164 8.63 10.97 3.99
C VAL A 164 9.52 10.54 5.15
N ARG A 165 9.98 11.51 5.93
CA ARG A 165 10.76 11.25 7.15
C ARG A 165 9.91 11.60 8.36
N HIS A 166 9.89 10.69 9.31
CA HIS A 166 9.26 10.88 10.62
C HIS A 166 10.20 10.34 11.70
N ALA A 167 10.04 10.80 12.93
CA ALA A 167 10.66 10.15 14.07
C ALA A 167 9.97 8.80 14.30
N GLU A 168 10.74 7.79 14.70
CA GLU A 168 10.14 6.57 15.22
C GLU A 168 9.44 6.87 16.55
N THR A 169 8.29 6.26 16.79
CA THR A 169 7.54 6.42 18.04
C THR A 169 8.11 5.56 19.17
N CYS A 170 9.14 4.74 18.90
CA CYS A 170 9.79 3.95 19.92
C CYS A 170 11.03 4.61 20.53
N VAL A 171 11.25 4.30 21.81
CA VAL A 171 12.45 4.66 22.54
C VAL A 171 13.52 3.59 22.30
N ALA A 172 14.61 3.99 21.65
CA ALA A 172 15.74 3.10 21.41
C ALA A 172 16.30 2.50 22.72
N GLY A 173 16.65 1.22 22.68
CA GLY A 173 17.13 0.46 23.84
C GLY A 173 16.06 0.15 24.90
N SER A 174 14.79 0.46 24.67
CA SER A 174 13.69 0.10 25.58
C SER A 174 13.33 -1.40 25.54
N GLY A 175 13.94 -2.17 24.63
CA GLY A 175 13.63 -3.58 24.37
C GLY A 175 12.30 -3.78 23.62
N GLY A 176 12.00 -5.03 23.26
CA GLY A 176 10.82 -5.38 22.47
C GLY A 176 11.09 -5.27 20.97
N ASN A 177 10.25 -4.52 20.24
CA ASN A 177 10.34 -4.31 18.79
C ASN A 177 11.12 -3.03 18.42
N CYS A 178 11.94 -2.53 19.33
CA CYS A 178 12.61 -1.24 19.19
C CYS A 178 14.10 -1.45 19.10
N ASP A 179 14.73 -0.70 18.20
CA ASP A 179 16.14 -0.86 17.94
C ASP A 179 16.98 -0.52 19.18
N ASP A 180 18.10 -1.24 19.32
CA ASP A 180 19.07 -0.95 20.35
C ASP A 180 19.71 0.44 20.13
N VAL A 181 20.25 0.99 21.21
CA VAL A 181 21.04 2.21 21.13
C VAL A 181 22.38 1.92 20.43
N VAL A 182 22.60 2.56 19.29
CA VAL A 182 23.82 2.46 18.48
C VAL A 182 24.48 3.84 18.40
N ALA A 183 25.78 3.88 18.70
CA ALA A 183 26.56 5.13 18.61
C ALA A 183 26.62 5.64 17.17
N GLY A 184 26.50 6.95 16.99
CA GLY A 184 26.49 7.58 15.66
C GLY A 184 25.15 7.49 14.91
N ASN A 185 24.06 7.07 15.57
CA ASN A 185 22.72 7.23 15.04
C ASN A 185 22.07 8.54 15.52
N LEU A 186 21.11 9.03 14.72
CA LEU A 186 20.27 10.17 15.05
C LEU A 186 19.11 9.73 15.96
N TYR A 187 19.07 10.25 17.19
CA TYR A 187 17.94 10.07 18.09
C TYR A 187 17.18 11.38 18.26
N PHE A 188 15.85 11.29 18.22
CA PHE A 188 14.96 12.43 18.38
C PHE A 188 14.13 12.29 19.66
N GLN A 189 14.18 13.30 20.51
CA GLN A 189 13.46 13.31 21.79
C GLN A 189 12.88 14.70 22.06
N ALA A 190 11.56 14.84 21.92
CA ALA A 190 10.88 16.11 22.13
C ALA A 190 10.43 16.36 23.58
N SER A 191 10.02 15.33 24.33
CA SER A 191 9.22 15.50 25.56
C SER A 191 9.67 14.69 26.78
N ARG A 192 10.81 13.98 26.73
CA ARG A 192 11.34 13.26 27.90
C ARG A 192 12.41 14.10 28.62
N THR A 193 12.27 14.20 29.94
CA THR A 193 13.30 14.74 30.83
C THR A 193 14.30 13.64 31.22
N TYR A 194 15.59 13.90 31.03
CA TYR A 194 16.65 13.12 31.67
C TYR A 194 17.29 13.99 32.78
N ASN A 195 17.36 13.48 34.02
CA ASN A 195 18.02 14.16 35.15
C ASN A 195 17.55 15.61 35.45
N ASN A 196 16.24 15.86 35.59
CA ASN A 196 15.70 17.17 36.02
C ASN A 196 16.03 18.38 35.12
N TYR A 197 16.58 18.16 33.93
CA TYR A 197 16.74 19.20 32.91
C TYR A 197 15.78 18.89 31.75
N CYS A 198 14.73 19.70 31.58
CA CYS A 198 14.04 19.84 30.31
C CYS A 198 15.00 20.59 29.36
N LEU A 199 16.01 19.90 28.85
CA LEU A 199 16.76 20.46 27.73
C LEU A 199 15.83 20.42 26.53
N ALA A 200 15.76 21.53 25.78
CA ALA A 200 15.04 21.63 24.51
C ALA A 200 15.28 20.38 23.64
N PRO A 201 14.40 20.04 22.69
CA PRO A 201 14.49 18.81 21.92
C PRO A 201 15.90 18.64 21.36
N LEU A 202 16.68 17.79 22.02
CA LEU A 202 18.05 17.53 21.63
C LEU A 202 17.96 16.44 20.57
N VAL A 203 18.30 16.80 19.34
CA VAL A 203 18.92 15.87 18.40
C VAL A 203 20.22 15.43 19.07
N ALA A 204 20.13 14.41 19.92
CA ALA A 204 21.25 13.94 20.71
C ALA A 204 21.97 12.86 19.90
N GLU A 205 23.19 13.18 19.47
CA GLU A 205 24.15 12.18 19.04
C GLU A 205 24.62 11.42 20.29
N ILE A 206 24.41 10.11 20.33
CA ILE A 206 25.06 9.25 21.31
C ILE A 206 26.50 9.06 20.80
N LYS A 207 27.40 9.92 21.27
CA LYS A 207 28.84 9.75 21.08
C LYS A 207 29.33 8.61 22.00
N PRO A 208 30.27 7.77 21.55
CA PRO A 208 30.85 6.70 22.36
C PRO A 208 31.55 7.23 23.61
#